data_AF-A0A9E2VKA3-F1
#
_entry.id   AF-A0A9E2VKA3-F1
#
_cell.length_a   1.000
_cell.length_b   1.000
_cell.length_c   1.000
_cell.angle_alpha   90.00
_cell.angle_beta   90.00
_cell.angle_gamma   90.00
#
_symmetry.space_group_name_H-M   'P 1'
#
loop_
_entity.id
_entity.type
_entity.pdbx_description
1 polymer ?
#
loop_
_entity_poly.entity_id
_entity_poly.type
_entity_poly.pdbx_seq_one_letter_code
_entity_poly.pdbx_strand_id
1 'polypeptide(L)'
;MNPAARIFEVSWEVCNKVGGIHTVLTSKLPEVLREFDGQYTAIGPYLPPFSSVEFEELAVPEKLKPVASELQTKGVQLHYGKWLIGPEPEAVLLGWDGLVPALNQYKKTYWERYQLDTLGSDYYDFD
;
A
#
# COMPACT_ATOMS: atom_id res chain seq x y z
N MET A 1 25.03 -10.30 1.57
CA MET A 1 23.55 -10.25 1.64
C MET A 1 22.98 -11.14 0.54
N ASN A 2 21.76 -11.66 0.72
CA ASN A 2 21.15 -12.60 -0.22
C ASN A 2 20.64 -11.81 -1.45
N PRO A 3 21.24 -11.95 -2.65
CA PRO A 3 20.84 -11.21 -3.85
C PRO A 3 19.43 -11.54 -4.36
N ALA A 4 18.74 -12.51 -3.73
CA ALA A 4 17.38 -12.91 -4.08
C ALA A 4 16.28 -12.28 -3.18
N ALA A 5 16.62 -11.46 -2.19
CA ALA A 5 15.63 -10.87 -1.29
C ALA A 5 14.95 -9.65 -1.93
N ARG A 6 13.60 -9.64 -1.92
CA ARG A 6 12.78 -8.48 -2.30
C ARG A 6 12.20 -7.81 -1.06
N ILE A 7 12.23 -6.48 -1.03
CA ILE A 7 11.63 -5.66 0.03
C ILE A 7 10.23 -5.23 -0.40
N PHE A 8 9.28 -5.41 0.52
CA PHE A 8 7.96 -4.80 0.45
C PHE A 8 7.85 -3.81 1.60
N GLU A 9 7.64 -2.54 1.29
CA GLU A 9 7.47 -1.51 2.31
C GLU A 9 6.05 -0.97 2.27
N VAL A 10 5.36 -1.05 3.40
CA VAL A 10 3.95 -0.70 3.53
C VAL A 10 3.83 0.58 4.35
N SER A 11 3.15 1.60 3.81
CA SER A 11 2.83 2.81 4.55
C SER A 11 1.61 3.52 3.97
N TRP A 12 0.89 4.24 4.83
CA TRP A 12 -0.17 5.14 4.42
C TRP A 12 0.31 6.27 3.49
N GLU A 13 1.58 6.65 3.63
CA GLU A 13 2.16 7.78 2.90
C GLU A 13 2.87 7.37 1.58
N VAL A 14 2.72 6.12 1.14
CA VAL A 14 3.15 5.69 -0.21
C VAL A 14 2.21 6.29 -1.25
N CYS A 15 2.74 7.05 -2.21
CA CYS A 15 1.98 7.80 -3.21
C CYS A 15 0.91 8.73 -2.61
N ASN A 16 1.08 9.14 -1.34
CA ASN A 16 0.11 9.97 -0.62
C ASN A 16 0.84 10.82 0.42
N LYS A 17 1.25 12.03 0.04
CA LYS A 17 1.99 12.91 0.95
C LYS A 17 1.04 13.55 1.98
N VAL A 18 1.02 12.99 3.19
CA VAL A 18 0.25 13.53 4.33
C VAL A 18 1.15 14.28 5.31
N GLY A 19 2.34 13.74 5.60
CA GLY A 19 3.20 14.25 6.65
C GLY A 19 4.68 13.87 6.47
N GLY A 20 5.34 13.61 7.60
CA GLY A 20 6.78 13.37 7.64
C GLY A 20 7.19 12.01 7.10
N ILE A 21 6.29 11.00 7.11
CA ILE A 21 6.65 9.63 6.72
C ILE A 21 6.94 9.57 5.22
N HIS A 22 6.23 10.34 4.39
CA HIS A 22 6.56 10.48 2.96
C HIS A 22 8.02 10.88 2.76
N THR A 23 8.51 11.85 3.55
CA THR A 23 9.91 12.29 3.50
C THR A 23 10.87 11.19 3.96
N VAL A 24 10.51 10.43 5.01
CA VAL A 24 11.31 9.28 5.47
C VAL A 24 11.42 8.21 4.39
N LEU A 25 10.30 7.85 3.75
CA LEU A 25 10.25 6.85 2.68
C LEU A 25 11.11 7.28 1.48
N THR A 26 10.91 8.52 1.01
CA THR A 26 11.59 9.03 -0.19
C THR A 26 13.08 9.27 0.03
N SER A 27 13.49 9.76 1.20
CA SER A 27 14.91 10.06 1.49
C SER A 27 15.77 8.80 1.64
N LYS A 28 15.22 7.70 2.17
CA LYS A 28 15.97 6.43 2.32
C LYS A 28 15.93 5.55 1.07
N LEU A 29 14.99 5.79 0.15
CA LEU A 29 14.78 4.95 -1.01
C LEU A 29 16.04 4.73 -1.87
N PRO A 30 16.89 5.74 -2.16
CA PRO A 30 18.11 5.51 -2.95
C PRO A 30 19.04 4.47 -2.32
N GLU A 31 19.15 4.46 -0.99
CA GLU A 31 20.00 3.53 -0.27
C GLU A 31 19.40 2.11 -0.29
N VAL A 32 18.09 1.99 -0.10
CA VAL A 32 17.39 0.70 -0.19
C VAL A 32 17.52 0.10 -1.60
N LEU A 33 17.35 0.90 -2.64
CA LEU A 33 17.50 0.43 -4.02
C LEU A 33 18.94 -0.03 -4.31
N ARG A 34 19.94 0.65 -3.74
CA ARG A 34 21.36 0.29 -3.86
C ARG A 34 21.69 -1.01 -3.12
N GLU A 35 21.13 -1.21 -1.94
CA GLU A 35 21.41 -2.38 -1.10
C GLU A 35 20.70 -3.66 -1.60
N PHE A 36 19.53 -3.50 -2.22
CA PHE A 36 18.67 -4.61 -2.65
C PHE A 36 18.59 -4.76 -4.18
N ASP A 37 19.55 -4.25 -4.94
CA ASP A 37 19.62 -4.38 -6.41
C ASP A 37 18.28 -4.02 -7.11
N GLY A 38 17.64 -2.94 -6.64
CA GLY A 38 16.34 -2.48 -7.12
C GLY A 38 15.16 -3.38 -6.77
N GLN A 39 15.33 -4.44 -5.97
CA GLN A 39 14.27 -5.35 -5.52
C GLN A 39 13.43 -4.72 -4.40
N TYR A 40 12.67 -3.68 -4.74
CA TYR A 40 11.83 -2.93 -3.82
C TYR A 40 10.46 -2.66 -4.44
N THR A 41 9.42 -2.87 -3.64
CA THR A 41 8.04 -2.51 -3.98
C THR A 41 7.42 -1.74 -2.82
N ALA A 42 6.99 -0.51 -3.08
CA ALA A 42 6.19 0.26 -2.14
C ALA A 42 4.73 -0.20 -2.19
N ILE A 43 4.08 -0.31 -1.03
CA ILE A 43 2.66 -0.68 -0.92
C ILE A 43 1.94 0.39 -0.14
N GLY A 44 0.87 0.91 -0.73
CA GLY A 44 0.10 2.01 -0.16
C GLY A 44 -1.39 1.87 -0.36
N PRO A 45 -2.18 2.76 0.23
CA PRO A 45 -3.58 2.86 -0.06
C PRO A 45 -3.82 3.48 -1.44
N TYR A 46 -4.83 2.98 -2.16
CA TYR A 46 -5.32 3.68 -3.36
C TYR A 46 -6.36 4.72 -2.93
N LEU A 47 -5.97 6.01 -2.98
CA LEU A 47 -6.78 7.14 -2.51
C LEU A 47 -6.99 8.17 -3.63
N PRO A 48 -7.84 7.89 -4.62
CA PRO A 48 -8.18 8.88 -5.64
C PRO A 48 -8.96 10.05 -5.00
N PRO A 49 -8.60 11.34 -5.29
CA PRO A 49 -7.68 11.80 -6.33
C PRO A 49 -6.21 11.99 -5.91
N PHE A 50 -5.87 11.89 -4.63
CA PHE A 50 -4.53 12.18 -4.09
C PHE A 50 -3.43 11.33 -4.71
N SER A 51 -3.71 10.03 -4.93
CA SER A 51 -2.74 9.11 -5.54
C SER A 51 -2.39 9.49 -6.98
N SER A 52 -3.28 10.15 -7.73
CA SER A 52 -3.08 10.42 -9.18
C SER A 52 -1.95 11.40 -9.51
N VAL A 53 -1.43 12.15 -8.52
CA VAL A 53 -0.33 13.11 -8.73
C VAL A 53 1.03 12.41 -8.73
N GLU A 54 1.22 11.44 -7.84
CA GLU A 54 2.49 10.75 -7.65
C GLU A 54 2.45 9.28 -8.11
N PHE A 55 1.41 8.86 -8.84
CA PHE A 55 1.27 7.48 -9.29
C PHE A 55 0.96 7.40 -10.78
N GLU A 56 1.82 6.71 -11.52
CA GLU A 56 1.52 6.28 -12.89
C GLU A 56 1.07 4.82 -12.87
N GLU A 57 -0.20 4.60 -13.23
CA GLU A 57 -0.76 3.27 -13.30
C GLU A 57 -0.27 2.51 -14.55
N LEU A 58 0.15 1.26 -14.36
CA LEU A 58 0.67 0.37 -15.38
C LEU A 58 -0.10 -0.96 -15.37
N ALA A 59 0.06 -1.73 -16.45
CA ALA A 59 -0.50 -3.07 -16.50
C ALA A 59 0.10 -3.98 -15.42
N VAL A 60 -0.75 -4.71 -14.69
CA VAL A 60 -0.33 -5.67 -13.67
C VAL A 60 0.56 -6.75 -14.30
N PRO A 61 1.81 -6.95 -13.83
CA PRO A 61 2.70 -7.97 -14.34
C PRO A 61 2.13 -9.37 -14.18
N GLU A 62 2.44 -10.31 -15.09
CA GLU A 62 1.94 -11.70 -15.04
C GLU A 62 2.14 -12.36 -13.66
N LYS A 63 3.29 -12.11 -13.01
CA LYS A 63 3.63 -12.64 -11.68
C LYS A 63 2.65 -12.18 -10.58
N LEU A 64 2.01 -11.03 -10.73
CA LEU A 64 1.07 -10.46 -9.76
C LEU A 64 -0.39 -10.72 -10.10
N LYS A 65 -0.72 -11.19 -11.32
CA LYS A 65 -2.11 -11.46 -11.70
C LYS A 65 -2.81 -12.47 -10.78
N PRO A 66 -2.19 -13.59 -10.36
CA PRO A 66 -2.84 -14.50 -9.41
C PRO A 66 -3.19 -13.82 -8.08
N VAL A 67 -2.28 -12.97 -7.59
CA VAL A 67 -2.49 -12.19 -6.35
C VAL A 67 -3.60 -11.17 -6.53
N ALA A 68 -3.62 -10.45 -7.65
CA ALA A 68 -4.66 -9.48 -7.96
C ALA A 68 -6.05 -10.16 -8.05
N SER A 69 -6.14 -11.33 -8.69
CA SER A 69 -7.38 -12.10 -8.74
C SER A 69 -7.83 -12.56 -7.35
N GLU A 70 -6.92 -13.07 -6.51
CA GLU A 70 -7.26 -13.48 -5.14
C GLU A 70 -7.75 -12.29 -4.30
N LEU A 71 -7.06 -11.14 -4.37
CA LEU A 71 -7.47 -9.92 -3.66
C LEU A 71 -8.85 -9.45 -4.14
N GLN A 72 -9.13 -9.52 -5.43
CA GLN A 72 -10.41 -9.13 -5.98
C GLN A 72 -11.56 -10.01 -5.45
N THR A 73 -11.34 -11.32 -5.26
CA THR A 73 -12.33 -12.20 -4.62
C THR A 73 -12.62 -11.83 -3.17
N LYS A 74 -11.71 -11.11 -2.51
CA LYS A 74 -11.84 -10.59 -1.15
C LYS A 74 -12.35 -9.14 -1.15
N GLY A 75 -12.71 -8.55 -2.28
CA GLY A 75 -13.18 -7.16 -2.36
C GLY A 75 -12.06 -6.11 -2.30
N VAL A 76 -10.81 -6.51 -2.57
CA VAL A 76 -9.65 -5.61 -2.62
C VAL A 76 -9.16 -5.47 -4.07
N GLN A 77 -9.09 -4.24 -4.57
CA GLN A 77 -8.56 -3.92 -5.88
C GLN A 77 -7.07 -3.63 -5.79
N LEU A 78 -6.28 -4.21 -6.69
CA LEU A 78 -4.84 -3.96 -6.80
C LEU A 78 -4.57 -3.06 -8.00
N HIS A 79 -3.94 -1.91 -7.75
CA HIS A 79 -3.40 -1.00 -8.76
C HIS A 79 -1.89 -1.12 -8.76
N TYR A 80 -1.30 -1.43 -9.91
CA TYR A 80 0.14 -1.57 -10.07
C TYR A 80 0.69 -0.40 -10.87
N GLY A 81 1.87 0.10 -10.52
CA GLY A 81 2.42 1.26 -11.21
C GLY A 81 3.77 1.72 -10.70
N LYS A 82 4.09 2.98 -10.99
CA LYS A 82 5.29 3.68 -10.57
C LYS A 82 4.95 4.81 -9.62
N TRP A 83 5.72 4.94 -8.54
CA TRP A 83 5.68 6.12 -7.68
C TRP A 83 6.54 7.22 -8.30
N LEU A 84 5.92 8.30 -8.77
CA LEU A 84 6.56 9.40 -9.51
C LEU A 84 7.37 10.34 -8.60
N ILE A 85 8.40 9.78 -7.98
CA ILE A 85 9.45 10.45 -7.21
C ILE A 85 10.80 10.14 -7.85
N GLY A 86 11.88 10.83 -7.48
CA GLY A 86 13.18 10.75 -8.19
C GLY A 86 13.63 9.33 -8.65
N PRO A 87 13.62 8.29 -7.78
CA PRO A 87 14.02 6.93 -8.17
C PRO A 87 12.94 6.07 -8.85
N GLU A 88 11.72 6.55 -8.98
CA GLU A 88 10.56 5.89 -9.63
C GLU A 88 10.40 4.38 -9.30
N PRO A 89 10.25 4.01 -8.01
CA PRO A 89 10.14 2.62 -7.61
C PRO A 89 8.82 2.00 -8.08
N GLU A 90 8.77 0.66 -8.09
CA GLU A 90 7.51 -0.07 -8.24
C GLU A 90 6.59 0.24 -7.05
N ALA A 91 5.31 0.48 -7.34
CA ALA A 91 4.27 0.71 -6.34
C ALA A 91 3.06 -0.18 -6.59
N VAL A 92 2.47 -0.66 -5.49
CA VAL A 92 1.21 -1.39 -5.45
C VAL A 92 0.26 -0.63 -4.53
N LEU A 93 -0.81 -0.07 -5.09
CA LEU A 93 -1.84 0.62 -4.32
C LEU A 93 -3.07 -0.28 -4.17
N LEU A 94 -3.63 -0.35 -2.97
CA LEU A 94 -4.76 -1.22 -2.65
C LEU A 94 -6.03 -0.39 -2.39
N GLY A 95 -7.09 -0.65 -3.15
CA GLY A 95 -8.44 -0.14 -2.89
C GLY A 95 -9.27 -1.19 -2.15
N TRP A 96 -10.05 -0.79 -1.14
CA TRP A 96 -10.75 -1.72 -0.23
C TRP A 96 -12.25 -1.47 -0.12
N ASP A 97 -12.86 -0.77 -1.06
CA ASP A 97 -14.31 -0.46 -1.02
C ASP A 97 -15.18 -1.73 -0.86
N GLY A 98 -14.74 -2.86 -1.43
CA GLY A 98 -15.42 -4.14 -1.30
C GLY A 98 -15.39 -4.75 0.11
N LEU A 99 -14.54 -4.25 1.01
CA LEU A 99 -14.47 -4.69 2.41
C LEU A 99 -15.42 -3.93 3.33
N VAL A 100 -15.93 -2.76 2.90
CA VAL A 100 -16.79 -1.89 3.73
C VAL A 100 -18.01 -2.64 4.30
N PRO A 101 -18.74 -3.49 3.54
CA PRO A 101 -19.87 -4.24 4.09
C PRO A 101 -19.47 -5.19 5.24
N ALA A 102 -18.23 -5.68 5.24
CA ALA A 102 -17.69 -6.60 6.24
C ALA A 102 -16.92 -5.88 7.37
N LEU A 103 -16.81 -4.54 7.36
CA LEU A 103 -15.98 -3.78 8.30
C LEU A 103 -16.31 -4.08 9.77
N ASN A 104 -17.59 -4.15 10.12
CA ASN A 104 -18.02 -4.46 11.49
C ASN A 104 -17.58 -5.86 11.93
N GLN A 105 -17.52 -6.82 11.01
CA GLN A 105 -17.02 -8.17 11.30
C GLN A 105 -15.51 -8.15 11.57
N TYR A 106 -14.75 -7.37 10.80
CA TYR A 106 -13.32 -7.18 11.08
C TYR A 106 -13.10 -6.49 12.42
N LYS A 107 -13.78 -5.38 12.70
CA LYS A 107 -13.72 -4.68 14.00
C LYS A 107 -14.02 -5.62 15.17
N LYS A 108 -15.11 -6.41 15.07
CA LYS A 108 -15.46 -7.43 16.05
C LYS A 108 -14.33 -8.45 16.24
N THR A 109 -13.75 -8.96 15.15
CA THR A 109 -12.67 -9.96 15.21
C THR A 109 -11.42 -9.40 15.92
N TYR A 110 -11.06 -8.14 15.66
CA TYR A 110 -9.92 -7.51 16.33
C TYR A 110 -10.18 -7.26 17.81
N TRP A 111 -11.39 -6.86 18.19
CA TRP A 111 -11.79 -6.79 19.59
C TRP A 111 -11.70 -8.16 20.27
N GLU A 112 -12.33 -9.19 19.71
CA GLU A 112 -12.36 -10.53 20.30
C GLU A 112 -10.96 -11.13 20.49
N ARG A 113 -10.04 -10.88 19.54
CA ARG A 113 -8.69 -11.45 19.58
C ARG A 113 -7.68 -10.61 20.36
N TYR A 114 -7.78 -9.28 20.30
CA TYR A 114 -6.73 -8.38 20.75
C TYR A 114 -7.22 -7.27 21.67
N GLN A 115 -8.53 -7.19 21.94
CA GLN A 115 -9.16 -6.14 22.75
C GLN A 115 -8.91 -4.73 22.20
N LEU A 116 -8.77 -4.62 20.87
CA LEU A 116 -8.66 -3.34 20.18
C LEU A 116 -10.04 -2.71 20.10
N ASP A 117 -10.27 -1.66 20.90
CA ASP A 117 -11.50 -0.90 20.86
C ASP A 117 -11.53 0.00 19.61
N THR A 118 -12.68 0.03 18.95
CA THR A 118 -12.95 0.83 17.74
C THR A 118 -14.25 1.64 17.89
N LEU A 119 -14.78 1.75 19.11
CA LEU A 119 -15.88 2.64 19.45
C LEU A 119 -15.39 4.10 19.34
N GLY A 120 -16.14 4.92 18.60
CA GLY A 120 -15.76 6.31 18.32
C GLY A 120 -14.69 6.48 17.24
N SER A 121 -14.12 5.40 16.67
CA SER A 121 -13.33 5.50 15.44
C SER A 121 -14.29 5.63 14.26
N ASP A 122 -14.66 6.87 13.92
CA ASP A 122 -15.45 7.15 12.73
C ASP A 122 -14.64 6.84 11.46
N TYR A 123 -15.35 6.60 10.36
CA TYR A 123 -14.79 6.13 9.10
C TYR A 123 -13.76 7.07 8.45
N TYR A 124 -13.63 8.33 8.93
CA TYR A 124 -12.87 9.40 8.29
C TYR A 124 -11.79 10.04 9.17
N ASP A 125 -11.48 9.49 10.34
CA ASP A 125 -10.42 10.05 11.18
C ASP A 125 -9.06 9.51 10.68
N PHE A 126 -8.56 10.12 9.61
CA PHE A 126 -7.27 9.78 8.95
C PHE A 126 -6.21 10.87 9.14
N ASP A 127 -6.41 11.76 10.12
CA ASP A 127 -5.48 12.84 10.49
C ASP A 127 -4.51 12.42 11.61
#